data_AF-A0A960BAW2-F1
#
_entry.id   AF-A0A960BAW2-F1
#
_cell.length_a   1.000
_cell.length_b   1.000
_cell.length_c   1.000
_cell.angle_alpha   90.00
_cell.angle_beta   90.00
_cell.angle_gamma   90.00
#
_symmetry.space_group_name_H-M   'P 1'
#
loop_
_entity.id
_entity.type
_entity.pdbx_description
1 polymer ?
#
loop_
_entity_poly.entity_id
_entity_poly.type
_entity_poly.pdbx_seq_one_letter_code
_entity_poly.pdbx_strand_id
1 'polypeptide(L)'
;MNGPAEQAPTRRVALLRGINLGGNRTIPMAGLRDVAAGLGWTDVATHLQSGNLLFRSTATDRAAARQLASAVAEEFGIEADVVIRTGAQLRALLEAHPFAGGD
;
A
#
# COMPACT_ATOMS: atom_id res chain seq x y z
N MET A 1 2.27 -0.90 -33.96
CA MET A 1 1.62 -0.20 -32.83
C MET A 1 1.51 -1.20 -31.69
N ASN A 2 2.48 -1.23 -30.77
CA ASN A 2 2.36 -2.06 -29.57
C ASN A 2 1.46 -1.28 -28.60
N GLY A 3 0.21 -1.72 -28.45
CA GLY A 3 -0.69 -1.20 -27.43
C GLY A 3 -0.08 -1.34 -26.04
N PRO A 4 -0.51 -0.54 -25.04
CA PRO A 4 -0.01 -0.69 -23.68
C PRO A 4 -0.28 -2.13 -23.24
N ALA A 5 0.78 -2.87 -22.91
CA ALA A 5 0.67 -4.23 -22.42
C ALA A 5 -0.33 -4.24 -21.26
N GLU A 6 -1.37 -5.07 -21.38
CA GLU A 6 -2.36 -5.26 -20.33
C GLU A 6 -1.62 -5.73 -19.07
N GLN A 7 -1.49 -4.82 -18.10
CA GLN A 7 -0.76 -5.10 -16.87
C GLN A 7 -1.60 -6.04 -16.01
N ALA A 8 -1.19 -7.30 -15.92
CA ALA A 8 -1.84 -8.26 -15.04
C ALA A 8 -1.85 -7.77 -13.58
N PRO A 9 -2.94 -8.01 -12.83
CA PRO A 9 -3.07 -7.56 -11.45
C PRO A 9 -1.97 -8.18 -10.58
N THR A 10 -1.06 -7.33 -10.12
CA THR A 10 0.12 -7.74 -9.35
C THR A 10 -0.10 -7.53 -7.86
N ARG A 11 0.31 -8.51 -7.04
CA ARG A 11 0.21 -8.44 -5.58
C ARG A 11 1.26 -7.50 -5.01
N ARG A 12 0.81 -6.54 -4.21
CA ARG A 12 1.61 -5.46 -3.63
C ARG A 12 1.25 -5.22 -2.17
N VAL A 13 2.15 -4.54 -1.48
CA VAL A 13 1.93 -3.99 -0.14
C VAL A 13 2.01 -2.47 -0.23
N ALA A 14 1.03 -1.78 0.33
CA ALA A 14 1.09 -0.37 0.65
C ALA A 14 1.47 -0.22 2.13
N LEU A 15 2.47 0.63 2.38
CA LEU A 15 2.97 0.98 3.70
C LEU A 15 2.56 2.43 3.95
N LEU A 16 1.55 2.63 4.80
CA LEU A 16 1.08 3.96 5.19
C LEU A 16 1.90 4.45 6.38
N ARG A 17 2.44 5.66 6.30
CA ARG A 17 3.23 6.24 7.38
C ARG A 17 2.38 7.10 8.31
N GLY A 18 2.69 7.02 9.60
CA GLY A 18 2.20 8.00 10.58
C GLY A 18 0.70 7.91 10.89
N ILE A 19 0.11 6.71 10.75
CA ILE A 19 -1.28 6.44 11.12
C ILE A 19 -1.32 5.65 12.42
N ASN A 20 -2.40 5.78 13.18
CA ASN A 20 -2.65 5.03 14.42
C ASN A 20 -1.56 5.19 15.51
N LEU A 21 -0.90 6.34 15.56
CA LEU A 21 0.15 6.68 16.54
C LEU A 21 -0.40 7.45 17.77
N GLY A 22 -1.72 7.43 17.99
CA GLY A 22 -2.40 8.26 19.00
C GLY A 22 -2.79 9.65 18.46
N GLY A 23 -3.87 10.22 19.00
CA GLY A 23 -4.43 11.50 18.54
C GLY A 23 -5.39 11.39 17.34
N ASN A 24 -5.46 12.44 16.50
CA ASN A 24 -6.46 12.60 15.42
C ASN A 24 -6.14 11.85 14.11
N ARG A 25 -5.16 10.94 14.10
CA ARG A 25 -4.71 10.23 12.88
C ARG A 25 -5.10 8.76 12.89
N THR A 26 -6.35 8.49 13.27
CA THR A 26 -6.86 7.12 13.42
C THR A 26 -7.56 6.68 12.14
N ILE A 27 -7.09 5.59 11.55
CA ILE A 27 -7.74 4.93 10.42
C ILE A 27 -8.20 3.54 10.86
N PRO A 28 -9.52 3.26 10.88
CA PRO A 28 -10.03 1.91 11.06
C PRO A 28 -9.53 1.01 9.94
N MET A 29 -8.92 -0.13 10.27
CA MET A 29 -8.42 -1.05 9.25
C MET A 29 -9.53 -1.67 8.40
N ALA A 30 -10.78 -1.72 8.89
CA ALA A 30 -11.94 -2.02 8.05
C ALA A 30 -12.12 -0.95 6.96
N GLY A 31 -12.25 0.32 7.35
CA GLY A 31 -12.35 1.43 6.39
C GLY A 31 -11.19 1.49 5.40
N LEU A 32 -9.95 1.24 5.83
CA LEU A 32 -8.81 1.21 4.89
C LEU A 32 -8.96 0.10 3.83
N ARG A 33 -9.53 -1.05 4.19
CA ARG A 33 -9.82 -2.14 3.25
C ARG A 33 -10.95 -1.73 2.31
N ASP A 34 -11.98 -1.08 2.83
CA ASP A 34 -13.14 -0.62 2.06
C ASP A 34 -12.73 0.45 1.03
N VAL A 35 -11.87 1.40 1.41
CA VAL A 35 -11.27 2.39 0.49
C VAL A 35 -10.54 1.71 -0.65
N ALA A 36 -9.68 0.73 -0.35
CA ALA A 36 -8.95 0.00 -1.37
C ALA A 36 -9.87 -0.83 -2.28
N ALA A 37 -10.90 -1.46 -1.72
CA ALA A 37 -11.92 -2.15 -2.52
C ALA A 37 -12.69 -1.17 -3.43
N GLY A 38 -13.00 0.03 -2.95
CA GLY A 38 -13.64 1.11 -3.72
C GLY A 38 -12.80 1.61 -4.91
N LEU A 39 -11.47 1.52 -4.81
CA LEU A 39 -10.55 1.76 -5.93
C LEU A 39 -10.51 0.62 -6.96
N GLY A 40 -11.33 -0.42 -6.79
CA GLY A 40 -11.37 -1.60 -7.66
C GLY A 40 -10.21 -2.57 -7.42
N TRP A 41 -9.51 -2.46 -6.29
CA TRP A 41 -8.43 -3.37 -5.95
C TRP A 41 -8.97 -4.67 -5.34
N THR A 42 -8.25 -5.76 -5.56
CA THR A 42 -8.67 -7.10 -5.14
C THR A 42 -7.70 -7.72 -4.14
N ASP A 43 -8.07 -8.85 -3.54
CA ASP A 43 -7.28 -9.54 -2.50
C ASP A 43 -6.82 -8.61 -1.38
N VAL A 44 -7.71 -7.71 -0.97
CA VAL A 44 -7.42 -6.65 -0.01
C VAL A 44 -7.40 -7.21 1.41
N ALA A 45 -6.28 -7.02 2.11
CA ALA A 45 -6.12 -7.41 3.50
C ALA A 45 -5.19 -6.45 4.24
N THR A 46 -5.40 -6.25 5.54
CA THR A 46 -4.49 -5.48 6.39
C THR A 46 -3.69 -6.39 7.31
N HIS A 47 -2.46 -5.97 7.62
CA HIS A 47 -1.65 -6.60 8.64
C HIS A 47 -1.65 -5.73 9.90
N LEU A 48 -2.34 -6.18 10.94
CA LEU A 48 -2.51 -5.48 12.23
C LEU A 48 -3.08 -4.06 12.06
N GLN A 49 -2.79 -3.15 12.99
CA GLN A 49 -3.25 -1.76 12.98
C GLN A 49 -2.17 -0.77 12.52
N SER A 50 -1.08 -1.23 11.92
CA SER A 50 0.09 -0.40 11.59
C SER A 50 0.04 0.28 10.21
N GLY A 51 -1.05 0.14 9.45
CA GLY A 51 -1.17 0.72 8.11
C GLY A 51 -0.47 -0.06 7.01
N ASN A 52 -0.33 -1.37 7.19
CA ASN A 52 0.20 -2.27 6.17
C ASN A 52 -0.98 -2.92 5.42
N LEU A 53 -1.16 -2.57 4.15
CA LEU A 53 -2.25 -3.03 3.31
C LEU A 53 -1.71 -3.88 2.17
N LEU A 54 -2.16 -5.12 2.09
CA LEU A 54 -1.96 -6.01 0.96
C LEU A 54 -3.11 -5.84 -0.04
N PHE A 55 -2.79 -5.83 -1.34
CA PHE A 55 -3.79 -5.74 -2.41
C PHE A 55 -3.23 -6.24 -3.75
N ARG A 56 -4.12 -6.39 -4.74
CA ARG A 56 -3.80 -6.53 -6.16
C ARG A 56 -4.37 -5.38 -6.96
N SER A 57 -3.59 -4.89 -7.92
CA SER A 57 -3.99 -3.82 -8.82
C SER A 57 -3.23 -3.91 -10.14
N THR A 58 -3.81 -3.38 -11.21
CA THR A 58 -3.16 -3.19 -12.52
C THR A 58 -2.42 -1.85 -12.58
N ALA A 59 -2.61 -0.97 -11.58
CA ALA A 59 -1.94 0.31 -11.49
C ALA A 59 -0.42 0.15 -11.27
N THR A 60 0.35 1.11 -11.76
CA THR A 60 1.77 1.24 -11.43
C THR A 60 1.95 1.60 -9.95
N ASP A 61 3.10 1.29 -9.36
CA ASP A 61 3.38 1.57 -7.95
C ASP A 61 3.16 3.06 -7.59
N ARG A 62 3.57 3.97 -8.49
CA ARG A 62 3.37 5.42 -8.31
C ARG A 62 1.89 5.81 -8.41
N ALA A 63 1.14 5.22 -9.34
CA ALA A 63 -0.28 5.50 -9.48
C ALA A 63 -1.06 4.97 -8.27
N ALA A 64 -0.81 3.74 -7.85
CA ALA A 64 -1.43 3.14 -6.68
C ALA A 64 -1.15 3.94 -5.39
N ALA A 65 0.09 4.42 -5.19
CA ALA A 65 0.44 5.27 -4.05
C ALA A 65 -0.43 6.53 -4.00
N ARG A 66 -0.56 7.24 -5.12
CA ARG A 66 -1.35 8.48 -5.21
C ARG A 66 -2.86 8.22 -5.05
N GLN A 67 -3.37 7.16 -5.67
CA GLN A 67 -4.78 6.77 -5.56
C GLN A 67 -5.16 6.48 -4.11
N LEU A 68 -4.35 5.70 -3.40
CA LEU A 68 -4.62 5.39 -2.00
C LEU A 68 -4.49 6.61 -1.10
N ALA A 69 -3.46 7.43 -1.30
CA ALA A 69 -3.28 8.65 -0.50
C ALA A 69 -4.46 9.61 -0.66
N SER A 70 -4.92 9.86 -1.90
CA SER A 70 -6.09 10.71 -2.18
C SER A 70 -7.35 10.14 -1.53
N ALA A 71 -7.63 8.84 -1.74
CA ALA A 71 -8.83 8.23 -1.21
C ALA A 71 -8.86 8.16 0.33
N VAL A 72 -7.69 7.97 0.97
CA VAL A 72 -7.56 8.04 2.43
C VAL A 72 -7.77 9.47 2.95
N ALA A 73 -7.26 10.47 2.26
CA ALA A 73 -7.49 11.87 2.61
C ALA A 73 -8.97 12.26 2.46
N GLU A 74 -9.62 11.81 1.38
CA GLU A 74 -11.04 12.05 1.12
C GLU A 74 -11.95 11.36 2.16
N GLU A 75 -11.69 10.10 2.48
CA GLU A 75 -12.53 9.31 3.40
C GLU A 75 -12.32 9.67 4.87
N PHE A 76 -11.05 9.89 5.28
CA PHE A 76 -10.70 10.03 6.69
C PHE A 76 -10.20 11.42 7.08
N GLY A 77 -9.99 12.33 6.13
CA GLY A 77 -9.38 13.64 6.39
C GLY A 77 -7.92 13.55 6.82
N ILE A 78 -7.22 12.46 6.47
CA ILE A 78 -5.84 12.19 6.89
C ILE A 78 -4.92 12.13 5.67
N GLU A 79 -4.00 13.09 5.59
CA GLU A 79 -2.87 13.01 4.66
C GLU A 79 -1.88 11.96 5.14
N ALA A 80 -1.63 10.92 4.32
CA ALA A 80 -0.71 9.84 4.63
C ALA A 80 0.30 9.63 3.49
N ASP A 81 1.58 9.52 3.84
CA ASP A 81 2.60 9.06 2.88
C ASP A 81 2.39 7.57 2.62
N VAL A 82 2.29 7.19 1.34
CA VAL A 82 2.10 5.81 0.90
C VAL A 82 3.31 5.33 0.10
N VAL A 83 3.95 4.26 0.58
CA VAL A 83 5.01 3.56 -0.16
C VAL A 83 4.49 2.22 -0.65
N ILE A 84 4.59 1.98 -1.95
CA ILE A 84 4.19 0.71 -2.57
C ILE A 84 5.41 -0.18 -2.79
N ARG A 85 5.29 -1.47 -2.45
CA ARG A 85 6.28 -2.49 -2.74
C ARG A 85 5.65 -3.76 -3.29
N THR A 86 6.31 -4.40 -4.24
CA THR A 86 6.00 -5.76 -4.67
C THR A 86 6.67 -6.77 -3.76
N GLY A 87 6.15 -8.01 -3.73
CA GLY A 87 6.83 -9.09 -3.00
C GLY A 87 8.24 -9.38 -3.52
N ALA A 88 8.50 -9.15 -4.81
CA ALA A 88 9.84 -9.31 -5.40
C ALA A 88 10.83 -8.25 -4.87
N GLN A 89 10.40 -6.98 -4.78
CA GLN A 89 11.24 -5.91 -4.22
C GLN A 89 11.57 -6.16 -2.74
N LEU A 90 10.60 -6.67 -1.96
CA LEU A 90 10.84 -7.00 -0.55
C LEU A 90 11.84 -8.17 -0.41
N ARG A 91 11.73 -9.21 -1.24
CA ARG A 91 12.71 -10.32 -1.26
C ARG A 91 14.11 -9.84 -1.63
N ALA A 92 14.23 -9.05 -2.71
CA ALA A 92 15.51 -8.51 -3.13
C ALA A 92 16.18 -7.66 -2.03
N LEU A 93 15.38 -6.90 -1.27
CA LEU A 93 15.88 -6.12 -0.13
C LEU A 93 16.39 -7.01 1.01
N LEU A 94 15.71 -8.14 1.28
CA LEU A 94 16.17 -9.12 2.28
C LEU A 94 17.46 -9.82 1.83
N GLU A 95 17.52 -10.24 0.56
CA GLU A 95 18.68 -10.92 -0.05
C GLU A 95 19.91 -10.02 -0.13
N ALA A 96 19.73 -8.71 -0.28
CA ALA A 96 20.82 -7.74 -0.25
C ALA A 96 21.52 -7.67 1.13
N HIS A 97 20.97 -8.33 2.16
CA HIS A 97 21.49 -8.36 3.54
C HIS A 97 22.04 -6.98 4.00
N PRO A 98 21.26 -5.89 3.90
CA PRO A 98 21.77 -4.53 4.11
C PRO A 98 22.26 -4.26 5.55
N PHE A 99 21.99 -5.17 6.48
CA PHE A 99 22.39 -5.10 7.88
C PHE A 99 23.20 -6.33 8.32
N ALA A 100 24.06 -6.87 7.44
CA ALA A 100 24.89 -8.06 7.74
C ALA A 100 25.82 -7.92 8.97
N GLY A 101 25.94 -6.72 9.58
CA GLY A 101 26.66 -6.48 10.84
C GLY A 101 25.80 -5.91 11.97
N GLY A 102 24.49 -6.13 11.94
CA GLY A 102 23.61 -5.77 13.07
C GLY A 102 23.66 -6.83 14.16
N ASP A 103 24.31 -6.49 15.28
CA ASP A 103 24.17 -7.19 16.56
C ASP A 103 22.74 -7.06 17.12
#